data_AF-A0A849QCA7-F1
#
_entry.id   AF-A0A849QCA7-F1
#
_cell.length_a   1.000
_cell.length_b   1.000
_cell.length_c   1.000
_cell.angle_alpha   90.00
_cell.angle_beta   90.00
_cell.angle_gamma   90.00
#
_symmetry.space_group_name_H-M   'P 1'
#
loop_
_entity.id
_entity.type
_entity.pdbx_description
1 polymer ?
#
loop_
_entity_poly.entity_id
_entity_poly.type
_entity_poly.pdbx_seq_one_letter_code
_entity_poly.pdbx_strand_id
1 'polypeptide(L)'
;MSYLTWREHIRSGPVCLGAIIIIVGAVIALLPSINESYDFLAPNTVLAGGLVAVLGLVCIVCGFFFTKKKRDSVLTPVDTRVEDTPPPPPPPD
;
A
#
# COMPACT_ATOMS: atom_id res chain seq x y z
N MET A 1 -2.79 3.70 22.01
CA MET A 1 -1.64 3.20 21.22
C MET A 1 -2.03 2.29 20.05
N SER A 2 -3.11 1.49 20.12
CA SER A 2 -3.55 0.58 19.04
C SER A 2 -3.95 1.25 17.72
N TYR A 3 -4.38 2.52 17.76
CA TYR A 3 -4.81 3.24 16.57
C TYR A 3 -3.63 3.69 15.67
N LEU A 4 -2.43 3.84 16.24
CA LEU A 4 -1.22 4.22 15.50
C LEU A 4 -0.67 3.03 14.69
N THR A 5 -0.61 1.84 15.29
CA THR A 5 -0.11 0.62 14.63
C THR A 5 -1.03 0.13 13.51
N TRP A 6 -2.34 0.25 13.68
CA TRP A 6 -3.33 -0.08 12.64
C TRP A 6 -3.20 0.80 11.39
N ARG A 7 -2.92 2.10 11.57
CA ARG A 7 -2.69 3.03 10.46
C ARG A 7 -1.43 2.70 9.67
N GLU A 8 -0.38 2.24 10.35
CA GLU A 8 0.89 1.84 9.72
C GLU A 8 0.75 0.57 8.89
N HIS A 9 0.01 -0.43 9.39
CA HIS A 9 -0.26 -1.68 8.65
C HIS A 9 -1.07 -1.46 7.37
N ILE A 10 -2.10 -0.61 7.41
CA ILE A 10 -2.89 -0.25 6.22
C ILE A 10 -2.07 0.60 5.23
N ARG A 11 -1.05 1.32 5.72
CA ARG A 11 -0.17 2.15 4.89
C ARG A 11 0.76 1.32 4.02
N SER A 12 1.30 0.24 4.56
CA SER A 12 2.24 -0.65 3.87
C SER A 12 1.55 -1.72 3.03
N GLY A 13 0.29 -2.05 3.32
CA GLY A 13 -0.48 -3.09 2.62
C GLY A 13 -0.43 -3.05 1.08
N PRO A 14 -0.80 -1.95 0.41
CA PRO A 14 -0.81 -1.89 -1.06
C PRO A 14 0.59 -1.93 -1.67
N VAL A 15 1.61 -1.41 -0.97
CA VAL A 15 3.00 -1.47 -1.42
C VAL A 15 3.55 -2.89 -1.29
N CYS A 16 3.26 -3.58 -0.18
CA CYS A 16 3.64 -4.98 0.02
C CYS A 16 2.96 -5.91 -0.99
N LEU A 17 1.66 -5.72 -1.27
CA LEU A 17 0.96 -6.48 -2.30
C LEU A 17 1.57 -6.24 -3.69
N GLY A 18 1.87 -4.98 -4.02
CA GLY A 18 2.57 -4.66 -5.27
C GLY A 18 3.94 -5.35 -5.36
N ALA A 19 4.71 -5.39 -4.28
CA ALA A 19 6.02 -6.06 -4.25
C ALA A 19 5.90 -7.57 -4.48
N ILE A 20 4.92 -8.23 -3.88
CA ILE A 20 4.65 -9.66 -4.09
C ILE A 20 4.30 -9.92 -5.57
N ILE A 21 3.44 -9.09 -6.17
CA ILE A 21 3.05 -9.22 -7.58
C ILE A 21 4.26 -9.07 -8.50
N ILE A 22 5.17 -8.12 -8.22
CA ILE A 22 6.41 -7.95 -8.99
C ILE A 22 7.29 -9.20 -8.91
N ILE A 23 7.49 -9.73 -7.71
CA ILE A 23 8.33 -10.92 -7.50
C ILE A 23 7.74 -12.10 -8.29
N VAL A 24 6.42 -12.33 -8.21
CA VAL A 24 5.75 -13.39 -8.94
C VAL A 24 5.88 -13.21 -10.46
N GLY A 25 5.65 -12.00 -10.97
CA GLY A 25 5.81 -11.69 -12.40
C GLY A 25 7.23 -11.90 -12.90
N ALA A 26 8.24 -11.50 -12.11
CA ALA A 26 9.65 -11.68 -12.43
C ALA A 26 10.04 -13.17 -12.46
N VAL A 27 9.55 -13.96 -11.50
CA VAL A 27 9.78 -15.41 -11.48
C VAL A 27 9.18 -16.07 -12.73
N ILE A 28 7.93 -15.73 -13.08
CA ILE A 28 7.26 -16.24 -14.29
C ILE A 28 8.02 -15.86 -15.56
N ALA A 29 8.54 -14.63 -15.65
CA ALA A 29 9.30 -14.18 -16.81
C ALA A 29 10.66 -14.89 -16.96
N LEU A 30 11.31 -15.26 -15.85
CA LEU A 30 12.63 -15.88 -15.84
C LEU A 30 12.58 -17.41 -15.94
N LEU A 31 11.48 -18.05 -15.54
CA LEU A 31 11.29 -19.51 -15.59
C LEU A 31 11.63 -20.15 -16.95
N PRO A 32 11.16 -19.61 -18.09
CA PRO A 32 11.49 -20.17 -19.41
C PRO A 32 12.97 -20.10 -19.76
N SER A 33 13.73 -19.13 -19.20
CA SER A 33 15.17 -19.00 -19.45
C SER A 33 16.01 -20.08 -18.77
N ILE A 34 15.44 -20.74 -17.75
CA ILE A 34 16.10 -21.81 -16.99
C ILE A 34 15.79 -23.16 -17.63
N ASN A 35 14.55 -23.37 -18.07
CA ASN A 35 14.12 -24.58 -18.75
C ASN A 35 12.89 -24.32 -19.61
N GLU A 36 12.97 -24.65 -20.90
CA GLU A 36 11.88 -24.50 -21.86
C GLU A 36 10.63 -25.30 -21.48
N SER A 37 10.75 -26.35 -20.66
CA SER A 37 9.59 -27.09 -20.15
C SER A 37 8.69 -26.27 -19.22
N TYR A 38 9.16 -25.12 -18.71
CA TYR A 38 8.36 -24.17 -17.92
C TYR A 38 7.70 -23.09 -18.78
N ASP A 39 7.68 -23.26 -20.09
CA ASP A 39 6.99 -22.36 -21.00
C ASP A 39 5.48 -22.65 -21.03
N PHE A 40 4.76 -22.13 -20.03
CA PHE A 40 3.34 -22.43 -19.81
C PHE A 40 2.40 -21.88 -20.90
N LEU A 41 2.82 -20.83 -21.61
CA LEU A 41 2.03 -20.10 -22.62
C LEU A 41 2.69 -20.11 -24.01
N ALA A 42 3.64 -21.01 -24.26
CA ALA A 42 4.51 -20.99 -25.45
C ALA A 42 5.26 -19.62 -25.55
N PRO A 43 5.85 -19.13 -26.68
CA PRO A 43 6.89 -18.08 -26.66
C PRO A 43 6.49 -16.71 -26.07
N ASN A 44 5.25 -16.58 -25.58
CA ASN A 44 4.69 -15.43 -24.90
C ASN A 44 4.80 -15.48 -23.36
N THR A 45 5.28 -16.56 -22.72
CA THR A 45 5.36 -16.64 -21.24
C THR A 45 6.22 -15.52 -20.64
N VAL A 46 7.33 -15.16 -21.30
CA VAL A 46 8.20 -14.05 -20.89
C VAL A 46 7.45 -12.72 -20.96
N LEU A 47 6.68 -12.51 -22.02
CA LEU A 47 5.87 -11.30 -22.22
C LEU A 47 4.76 -11.20 -21.15
N ALA A 48 4.09 -12.31 -20.85
CA ALA A 48 3.06 -12.39 -19.83
C ALA A 48 3.63 -12.10 -18.43
N GLY A 49 4.77 -12.70 -18.06
CA GLY A 49 5.45 -12.41 -16.79
C GLY A 49 5.89 -10.94 -16.68
N GLY A 50 6.39 -10.37 -17.78
CA GLY A 50 6.73 -8.95 -17.88
C GLY A 50 5.53 -8.03 -17.64
N LEU A 51 4.38 -8.32 -18.25
CA LEU A 51 3.14 -7.55 -18.06
C LEU A 51 2.66 -7.60 -16.59
N VAL A 52 2.73 -8.77 -15.95
CA VAL A 52 2.38 -8.93 -14.54
C VAL A 52 3.31 -8.09 -13.64
N ALA A 53 4.62 -8.10 -13.93
CA ALA A 53 5.58 -7.28 -13.18
C ALA A 53 5.31 -5.78 -13.34
N VAL A 54 4.97 -5.32 -14.55
CA VAL A 54 4.58 -3.92 -14.80
C VAL A 54 3.33 -3.54 -14.00
N LEU A 55 2.30 -4.40 -13.97
CA LEU A 55 1.09 -4.15 -13.16
C LEU A 55 1.42 -4.05 -11.66
N GLY A 56 2.33 -4.89 -11.16
CA GLY A 56 2.82 -4.80 -9.79
C GLY A 56 3.49 -3.45 -9.49
N LEU A 57 4.27 -2.93 -10.44
CA LEU A 57 4.93 -1.62 -10.33
C LEU A 57 3.92 -0.48 -10.30
N VAL A 58 2.88 -0.52 -11.14
CA VAL A 58 1.76 0.44 -11.08
C VAL A 58 1.08 0.41 -9.72
N CYS A 59 0.82 -0.78 -9.16
CA CYS A 59 0.25 -0.93 -7.82
C CYS A 59 1.14 -0.29 -6.74
N ILE A 60 2.46 -0.47 -6.79
CA ILE A 60 3.40 0.17 -5.86
C ILE A 60 3.33 1.70 -5.99
N VAL A 61 3.38 2.22 -7.21
CA VAL A 61 3.34 3.67 -7.49
C VAL A 61 2.04 4.28 -6.97
N CYS A 62 0.90 3.66 -7.28
CA CYS A 62 -0.40 4.06 -6.73
C CYS A 62 -0.39 4.02 -5.19
N GLY A 63 0.15 2.96 -4.59
CA GLY A 63 0.33 2.85 -3.14
C GLY A 63 1.12 4.03 -2.55
N PHE A 64 2.22 4.45 -3.19
CA PHE A 64 2.99 5.62 -2.75
C PHE A 64 2.21 6.94 -2.86
N PHE A 65 1.44 7.14 -3.93
CA PHE A 65 0.61 8.34 -4.09
C PHE A 65 -0.50 8.43 -3.03
N PHE A 66 -1.20 7.32 -2.76
CA PHE A 66 -2.26 7.29 -1.74
C PHE A 66 -1.70 7.45 -0.32
N THR A 67 -0.52 6.90 -0.03
CA THR A 67 0.11 7.02 1.28
C THR A 67 0.69 8.42 1.54
N LYS A 68 1.14 9.14 0.49
CA LYS A 68 1.46 10.57 0.56
C LYS A 68 0.23 11.40 0.92
N LYS A 69 -0.89 11.22 0.20
CA LYS A 69 -2.15 11.95 0.47
C LYS A 69 -2.66 11.74 1.91
N LYS A 70 -2.53 10.53 2.45
CA LYS A 70 -2.88 10.24 3.86
C LYS A 70 -1.91 10.85 4.87
N ARG A 71 -0.64 11.09 4.52
CA ARG A 71 0.33 11.72 5.44
C ARG A 71 -0.04 13.16 5.74
N ASP A 72 -0.40 13.90 4.70
CA ASP A 72 -0.60 15.33 4.79
C ASP A 72 -1.88 15.67 5.58
N SER A 73 -2.86 14.76 5.56
CA SER A 73 -4.08 14.84 6.39
C SER A 73 -3.88 14.50 7.87
N VAL A 74 -2.74 13.92 8.26
CA VAL A 74 -2.48 13.47 9.64
C VAL A 74 -1.49 14.39 10.36
N LEU A 75 -0.65 15.09 9.61
CA LEU A 75 0.29 16.08 10.13
C LEU A 75 -0.36 17.46 10.36
N THR A 76 -1.61 17.65 9.93
CA THR A 76 -2.40 18.79 10.40
C THR A 76 -2.61 18.65 11.90
N PRO A 77 -2.07 19.58 12.73
CA PRO A 77 -2.28 19.53 14.16
C PRO A 77 -3.79 19.57 14.42
N VAL A 78 -4.31 18.50 15.02
CA VAL A 78 -5.66 18.53 15.58
C VAL A 78 -5.58 19.47 16.77
N ASP A 79 -6.29 20.59 16.70
CA ASP A 79 -6.33 21.56 17.79
C ASP A 79 -7.13 20.96 18.96
N THR A 80 -6.43 20.28 19.88
CA THR A 80 -7.04 19.59 21.03
C THR A 80 -7.52 20.56 22.12
N ARG A 81 -7.41 21.88 21.91
CA ARG A 81 -7.80 22.89 22.91
C ARG A 81 -9.30 23.13 23.02
N VAL A 82 -10.12 22.47 22.19
CA VAL A 82 -11.58 22.67 22.17
C VAL A 82 -12.29 21.90 23.30
N GLU A 83 -11.64 20.89 23.91
CA GLU A 83 -12.26 20.06 24.96
C GLU A 83 -11.93 20.49 26.40
N ASP A 84 -11.04 21.48 26.58
CA ASP A 84 -10.64 22.01 27.91
C ASP A 84 -11.47 23.23 28.35
N THR A 85 -12.66 23.46 27.78
CA THR A 85 -13.60 24.41 28.40
C THR A 85 -14.28 23.74 29.59
N PRO A 86 -14.02 24.17 30.84
CA PRO A 86 -14.71 23.60 32.00
C PRO A 86 -16.23 23.74 31.81
N PRO A 87 -17.03 22.76 32.26
CA PRO A 87 -18.48 22.84 32.17
C PRO A 87 -18.99 24.11 32.86
N PRO A 88 -20.02 24.78 32.31
CA PRO A 88 -20.54 26.00 32.90
C PRO A 88 -21.00 25.75 34.34
N PRO A 89 -20.82 26.73 35.25
CA PRO A 89 -21.22 26.57 36.64
C PRO A 89 -22.74 26.33 36.75
N PRO A 90 -23.20 25.53 37.74
CA PRO A 90 -24.62 25.28 37.95
C PRO A 90 -25.39 26.58 38.23
N PRO A 91 -26.69 26.64 37.85
CA PRO A 91 -27.53 27.82 38.10
C PRO A 91 -27.64 28.14 39.61
N PRO A 92 -27.75 29.42 40.01
CA PRO A 92 -28.07 29.78 41.39
C PRO A 92 -29.48 29.30 41.76
N ASP A 93 -29.62 28.78 42.98
CA ASP A 93 -30.87 28.25 43.57
C ASP A 93 -32.05 29.24 43.54
#